data_AF-A0A7W9EEY0-F1
#
_entry.id   AF-A0A7W9EEY0-F1
#
_cell.length_a   1.000
_cell.length_b   1.000
_cell.length_c   1.000
_cell.angle_alpha   90.00
_cell.angle_beta   90.00
_cell.angle_gamma   90.00
#
_symmetry.space_group_name_H-M   'P 1'
#
loop_
_entity.id
_entity.type
_entity.pdbx_description
1 polymer ?
#
loop_
_entity_poly.entity_id
_entity_poly.type
_entity_poly.pdbx_seq_one_letter_code
_entity_poly.pdbx_strand_id
1 'polypeptide(L)' 'MLMITIWCVLAVSLIDALALPILAQAAAYLAAGILWLWLFPMKRLLRWMELGKWRV' A
#
# COMPACT_ATOMS: atom_id res chain seq x y z
N MET A 1 -0.92 -6.03 10.51
CA MET A 1 -0.14 -6.76 9.49
C MET A 1 -1.00 -7.27 8.34
N LEU A 2 -2.15 -7.90 8.58
CA LEU A 2 -3.06 -8.42 7.53
C LEU A 2 -3.44 -7.39 6.44
N MET A 3 -3.68 -6.13 6.83
CA MET A 3 -4.00 -5.07 5.87
C MET A 3 -2.81 -4.67 4.99
N ILE A 4 -1.59 -4.80 5.53
CA ILE A 4 -0.36 -4.52 4.80
C ILE A 4 -0.11 -5.65 3.81
N THR A 5 -0.25 -6.90 4.24
CA THR A 5 -0.05 -8.05 3.36
C THR A 5 -1.06 -8.09 2.22
N ILE A 6 -2.35 -7.84 2.46
CA ILE A 6 -3.37 -7.80 1.40
C ILE A 6 -3.01 -6.78 0.31
N TRP A 7 -2.58 -5.59 0.71
CA TRP A 7 -2.25 -4.55 -0.24
C TRP A 7 -0.93 -4.85 -0.97
N CYS A 8 0.08 -5.37 -0.27
CA CYS A 8 1.33 -5.81 -0.88
C CYS A 8 1.08 -6.85 -1.98
N VAL A 9 0.24 -7.86 -1.69
CA VAL A 9 -0.15 -8.89 -2.66
C VAL A 9 -0.92 -8.29 -3.83
N LEU A 10 -1.87 -7.39 -3.59
CA LEU A 10 -2.63 -6.73 -4.65
C LEU A 10 -1.74 -5.90 -5.59
N ALA A 11 -0.82 -5.09 -5.04
CA ALA A 11 0.04 -4.25 -5.85
C ALA A 11 1.04 -5.05 -6.68
N VAL A 12 1.67 -6.06 -6.08
CA VAL A 12 2.58 -6.96 -6.81
C VAL A 12 1.82 -7.69 -7.91
N SER A 13 0.64 -8.26 -7.60
CA SER A 13 -0.14 -9.01 -8.58
C SER A 13 -0.63 -8.15 -9.75
N LEU A 14 -1.00 -6.88 -9.49
CA LEU A 14 -1.49 -5.96 -10.52
C LEU A 14 -0.37 -5.43 -11.42
N ILE A 15 0.82 -5.19 -10.87
CA ILE A 15 1.98 -4.68 -11.62
C ILE A 15 2.66 -5.80 -12.41
N ASP A 16 2.78 -6.99 -11.83
CA ASP A 16 3.38 -8.15 -12.48
C ASP A 16 2.54 -8.64 -13.67
N ALA A 17 1.21 -8.60 -13.53
CA ALA A 17 0.27 -8.96 -14.61
C ALA A 17 0.41 -8.10 -15.87
N LEU A 18 0.97 -6.89 -15.78
CA LEU A 18 1.14 -6.01 -16.93
C LEU A 18 2.35 -6.37 -17.81
N ALA A 19 3.24 -7.28 -17.38
CA ALA A 19 4.42 -7.74 -18.13
C ALA A 19 5.23 -6.61 -18.80
N LEU A 20 5.31 -5.46 -18.11
CA LEU A 20 5.93 -4.24 -18.61
C LEU A 20 7.48 -4.32 -18.59
N PRO A 21 8.18 -3.52 -19.43
CA PRO A 21 9.63 -3.37 -19.33
C PRO A 21 10.06 -2.95 -17.91
N ILE A 22 11.25 -3.37 -17.47
CA ILE A 22 11.70 -3.23 -16.08
C ILE A 22 11.62 -1.79 -15.54
N LEU A 23 11.85 -0.77 -16.39
CA LEU A 23 11.70 0.65 -16.02
C LEU A 23 10.26 1.04 -15.73
N ALA A 24 9.31 0.59 -16.55
CA ALA A 24 7.89 0.86 -16.35
C ALA A 24 7.36 0.09 -15.13
N GLN A 25 7.88 -1.11 -14.89
CA GLN A 25 7.61 -1.88 -13.67
C GLN A 25 8.12 -1.13 -12.43
N ALA A 26 9.35 -0.62 -12.45
CA ALA A 26 9.91 0.20 -11.37
C ALA A 26 9.11 1.49 -11.12
N ALA A 27 8.69 2.18 -12.19
CA ALA A 27 7.83 3.36 -12.08
C ALA A 27 6.45 3.02 -11.48
N ALA A 28 5.87 1.87 -11.86
CA ALA A 28 4.61 1.40 -11.30
C ALA A 28 4.75 1.04 -9.80
N TYR A 29 5.86 0.42 -9.39
CA TYR A 29 6.15 0.15 -7.99
C TYR A 29 6.36 1.43 -7.16
N LEU A 30 7.05 2.44 -7.72
CA LEU A 30 7.17 3.75 -7.09
C LEU A 30 5.81 4.43 -6.94
N ALA A 31 4.99 4.43 -7.99
CA ALA A 31 3.63 4.96 -7.94
C ALA A 31 2.77 4.22 -6.91
N ALA A 32 2.86 2.89 -6.82
CA ALA A 32 2.19 2.09 -5.80
C ALA A 32 2.68 2.44 -4.38
N GLY A 33 3.97 2.64 -4.17
CA GLY A 33 4.52 3.11 -2.88
C GLY A 33 4.03 4.51 -2.49
N ILE A 34 3.89 5.41 -3.45
CA ILE A 34 3.32 6.76 -3.22
C ILE A 34 1.82 6.66 -2.92
N LEU A 35 1.09 5.82 -3.67
CA LEU A 35 -0.32 5.55 -3.42
C LEU A 35 -0.52 4.94 -2.02
N TRP A 36 0.36 4.05 -1.60
CA TRP A 36 0.38 3.50 -0.26
C TRP A 36 0.50 4.60 0.78
N LEU A 37 1.50 5.47 0.65
CA LEU A 37 1.73 6.57 1.60
C LEU A 37 0.52 7.51 1.68
N TRP A 38 -0.10 7.81 0.53
CA TRP A 38 -1.17 8.80 0.43
C TRP A 38 -2.54 8.25 0.83
N LEU A 39 -2.83 6.98 0.51
CA LEU A 39 -4.20 6.47 0.50
C LEU A 39 -4.61 5.76 1.80
N PHE A 40 -3.80 4.88 2.42
CA PHE A 40 -4.43 3.84 3.26
C PHE A 40 -3.84 3.42 4.62
N PRO A 41 -2.53 3.41 4.90
CA PRO A 41 -2.00 2.91 6.17
C PRO A 41 -1.61 4.03 7.14
N MET A 42 -0.81 5.01 6.71
CA MET A 42 -0.30 6.06 7.61
C MET A 42 -1.43 6.88 8.24
N LYS A 43 -2.38 7.40 7.46
CA LYS A 43 -3.51 8.19 8.00
C LYS A 43 -4.47 7.37 8.87
N ARG A 44 -4.59 6.06 8.66
CA ARG A 44 -5.39 5.18 9.53
C ARG A 44 -4.64 4.83 10.81
N LEU A 45 -3.32 4.62 10.72
CA LEU A 45 -2.44 4.37 11.86
C LEU A 45 -2.32 5.61 12.73
N LEU A 46 -2.06 6.78 12.15
CA LEU A 46 -2.03 8.09 12.82
C LEU A 46 -3.37 8.39 13.49
N ARG A 47 -4.51 8.21 12.81
CA ARG A 47 -5.82 8.33 13.46
C ARG A 47 -6.02 7.31 14.59
N TRP A 48 -5.47 6.10 14.48
CA TRP A 48 -5.50 5.11 15.56
C TRP A 48 -4.65 5.56 16.76
N MET A 49 -3.49 6.16 16.50
CA MET A 49 -2.60 6.72 17.52
C MET A 49 -3.20 7.97 18.17
N GLU A 50 -3.90 8.83 17.42
CA GLU A 50 -4.55 10.03 17.93
C GLU A 50 -5.86 9.73 18.67
N LEU A 51 -6.62 8.71 18.25
CA LEU A 51 -7.93 8.41 18.85
C LEU A 51 -7.85 7.48 20.06
N GLY A 52 -6.80 6.69 20.23
CA GLY A 52 -6.58 5.84 21.41
C GLY A 52 -7.70 4.83 21.74
N LYS A 53 -8.73 4.70 20.89
CA LYS A 53 -9.89 3.85 21.14
C LYS A 53 -9.55 2.40 20.78
N TRP A 54 -8.93 1.72 21.73
CA TRP A 54 -9.11 0.28 21.87
C TRP A 54 -10.60 0.05 22.12
N ARG A 55 -11.32 -0.36 21.07
CA ARG A 55 -12.66 -0.93 21.26
C ARG A 55 -12.44 -2.24 22.01
N VAL A 56 -12.77 -2.22 23.30
CA VAL A 56 -12.97 -3.41 24.14
C VAL A 56 -14.06 -4.26 23.52
#